data_AF-A0AB39Y994-F1
#
_entry.id   AF-A0AB39Y994-F1
#
_cell.length_a   1.000
_cell.length_b   1.000
_cell.length_c   1.000
_cell.angle_alpha   90.00
_cell.angle_beta   90.00
_cell.angle_gamma   90.00
#
_symmetry.space_group_name_H-M   'P 1'
#
loop_
_entity.id
_entity.type
_entity.pdbx_description
1 polymer ?
#
loop_
_entity_poly.entity_id
_entity_poly.type
_entity_poly.pdbx_seq_one_letter_code
_entity_poly.pdbx_strand_id
1 'polypeptide(L)'
;MNRRPLVIAAATVGVVATAAFALPNLPPNPLTDSINDQVFKEKSKHFATAADAPTRDGKAFALPSWVPKDATDIRIRVHSTGEARLIRFTLGATPLDGPQCAAGTPNDQGGRKLSAKWWPHGTRSEERPECRDFYQYQVAVRGKRVYAWTDGTPSPGAKTQDGSPAAPHARSRG
;
A
#
# COMPACT_ATOMS: atom_id res chain seq x y z
N MET A 1 11.30 -71.04 -1.47
CA MET A 1 12.06 -69.88 -0.93
C MET A 1 11.50 -68.61 -1.57
N ASN A 2 10.80 -67.80 -0.76
CA ASN A 2 10.02 -66.64 -1.20
C ASN A 2 10.91 -65.45 -1.61
N ARG A 3 10.72 -64.94 -2.83
CA ARG A 3 11.33 -63.68 -3.28
C ARG A 3 10.36 -62.53 -3.01
N ARG A 4 10.70 -61.62 -2.10
CA ARG A 4 9.97 -60.36 -1.87
C ARG A 4 10.44 -59.31 -2.88
N PRO A 5 9.55 -58.56 -3.56
CA PRO A 5 9.95 -57.44 -4.39
C PRO A 5 10.21 -56.20 -3.52
N LEU A 6 11.38 -55.58 -3.71
CA LEU A 6 11.77 -54.33 -3.08
C LEU A 6 11.17 -53.18 -3.88
N VAL A 7 10.20 -52.47 -3.30
CA VAL A 7 9.61 -51.26 -3.86
C VAL A 7 10.59 -50.10 -3.64
N ILE A 8 11.19 -49.59 -4.72
CA ILE A 8 12.03 -48.40 -4.68
C ILE A 8 11.11 -47.18 -4.65
N ALA A 9 10.88 -46.63 -3.45
CA ALA A 9 10.27 -45.32 -3.28
C ALA A 9 11.28 -44.25 -3.70
N ALA A 10 11.09 -43.66 -4.88
CA ALA A 10 11.86 -42.51 -5.33
C ALA A 10 11.48 -41.28 -4.48
N ALA A 11 12.28 -40.99 -3.46
CA ALA A 11 12.21 -39.73 -2.73
C ALA A 11 12.79 -38.62 -3.63
N THR A 12 11.92 -37.84 -4.27
CA THR A 12 12.31 -36.62 -4.95
C THR A 12 12.65 -35.56 -3.91
N VAL A 13 13.94 -35.46 -3.57
CA VAL A 13 14.47 -34.33 -2.79
C VAL A 13 14.37 -33.09 -3.69
N GLY A 14 13.35 -32.28 -3.44
CA GLY A 14 13.15 -30.99 -4.10
C GLY A 14 14.32 -30.06 -3.79
N VAL A 15 15.05 -29.67 -4.83
CA VAL A 15 16.09 -28.65 -4.76
C VAL A 15 15.43 -27.32 -4.40
N VAL A 16 15.63 -26.86 -3.16
CA VAL A 16 15.32 -25.49 -2.76
C VAL A 16 16.39 -24.60 -3.38
N ALA A 17 16.11 -24.06 -4.57
CA ALA A 17 16.96 -23.04 -5.18
C ALA A 17 16.84 -21.75 -4.36
N THR A 18 17.94 -21.37 -3.70
CA THR A 18 18.11 -20.09 -3.03
C THR A 18 18.21 -18.95 -4.06
N ALA A 19 17.06 -18.54 -4.63
CA ALA A 19 16.94 -17.30 -5.37
C ALA A 19 16.69 -16.14 -4.40
N ALA A 20 17.72 -15.80 -3.62
CA ALA A 20 17.73 -14.55 -2.86
C ALA A 20 18.00 -13.38 -3.82
N PHE A 21 17.32 -12.24 -3.59
CA PHE A 21 17.55 -10.93 -4.19
C PHE A 21 16.90 -10.58 -5.55
N ALA A 22 15.61 -10.87 -5.75
CA ALA A 22 14.79 -10.11 -6.73
C ALA A 22 13.27 -10.06 -6.42
N LEU A 23 12.84 -10.51 -5.23
CA LEU A 23 11.43 -10.84 -4.98
C LEU A 23 10.43 -9.68 -4.78
N PRO A 24 10.78 -8.44 -4.38
CA PRO A 24 9.74 -7.41 -4.17
C PRO A 24 9.09 -6.96 -5.49
N ASN A 25 9.61 -7.41 -6.64
CA ASN A 25 9.25 -7.00 -7.98
C ASN A 25 8.81 -8.17 -8.88
N LEU A 26 8.04 -9.14 -8.39
CA LEU A 26 7.37 -10.13 -9.23
C LEU A 26 5.89 -9.75 -9.51
N PRO A 27 5.28 -10.20 -10.62
CA PRO A 27 3.84 -10.04 -10.83
C PRO A 27 3.06 -10.76 -9.71
N PRO A 28 1.96 -10.17 -9.21
CA PRO A 28 1.25 -10.69 -8.06
C PRO A 28 0.70 -12.11 -8.32
N ASN A 29 1.09 -13.03 -7.44
CA ASN A 29 0.57 -14.39 -7.32
C ASN A 29 0.60 -14.82 -5.84
N PRO A 30 -0.16 -15.86 -5.44
CA PRO A 30 -0.32 -16.23 -4.02
C PRO A 30 1.00 -16.54 -3.29
N LEU A 31 2.01 -17.07 -3.99
CA LEU A 31 3.32 -17.36 -3.41
C LEU A 31 4.10 -16.07 -3.15
N THR A 32 4.12 -15.17 -4.13
CA THR A 32 4.79 -13.86 -3.97
C THR A 32 4.11 -12.96 -2.95
N ASP A 33 2.79 -13.03 -2.79
CA ASP A 33 2.05 -12.27 -1.78
C ASP A 33 2.39 -12.76 -0.37
N SER A 34 2.50 -14.08 -0.18
CA SER A 34 2.86 -14.68 1.10
C SER A 34 4.30 -14.33 1.52
N ILE A 35 5.24 -14.35 0.58
CA ILE A 35 6.63 -13.96 0.83
C ILE A 35 6.74 -12.46 1.14
N ASN A 36 6.02 -11.60 0.40
CA ASN A 36 6.03 -10.16 0.66
C ASN A 36 5.45 -9.83 2.05
N ASP A 37 4.39 -10.52 2.48
CA ASP A 37 3.84 -10.33 3.82
C ASP A 37 4.82 -10.81 4.90
N GLN A 38 5.43 -11.97 4.71
CA GLN A 38 6.27 -12.59 5.73
C GLN A 38 7.65 -11.93 5.86
N VAL A 39 8.24 -11.48 4.75
CA VAL A 39 9.61 -10.94 4.70
C VAL A 39 9.64 -9.42 4.74
N PHE A 40 8.83 -8.76 3.92
CA PHE A 40 8.83 -7.30 3.80
C PHE A 40 7.75 -6.63 4.65
N LYS A 41 6.84 -7.41 5.24
CA LYS A 41 5.65 -6.90 5.92
C LYS A 41 4.88 -5.96 5.00
N GLU A 42 4.62 -6.40 3.77
CA GLU A 42 3.89 -5.61 2.80
C GLU A 42 2.75 -6.41 2.16
N LYS A 43 1.60 -5.78 2.01
CA LYS A 43 0.42 -6.37 1.35
C LYS A 43 -0.06 -5.46 0.23
N SER A 44 -0.54 -6.06 -0.86
CA SER A 44 -1.11 -5.32 -1.99
C SER A 44 -2.52 -5.81 -2.32
N LYS A 45 -3.38 -4.91 -2.77
CA LYS A 45 -4.69 -5.24 -3.34
C LYS A 45 -5.02 -4.34 -4.52
N HIS A 46 -5.85 -4.89 -5.41
CA HIS A 46 -6.43 -4.18 -6.54
C HIS A 46 -7.95 -4.30 -6.47
N PHE A 47 -8.64 -3.18 -6.69
CA PHE A 47 -10.09 -3.06 -6.74
C PHE A 47 -10.48 -2.39 -8.05
N ALA A 48 -11.51 -2.90 -8.71
CA ALA A 48 -11.99 -2.33 -9.97
C ALA A 48 -12.61 -0.95 -9.73
N THR A 49 -13.39 -0.82 -8.64
CA THR A 49 -14.10 0.40 -8.25
C THR A 49 -13.89 0.73 -6.78
N ALA A 50 -14.18 1.96 -6.38
CA ALA A 50 -14.15 2.37 -4.97
C ALA A 50 -15.14 1.59 -4.09
N ALA A 51 -16.25 1.11 -4.66
CA ALA A 51 -17.26 0.33 -3.94
C ALA A 51 -16.77 -1.08 -3.54
N ASP A 52 -15.78 -1.62 -4.26
CA ASP A 52 -15.21 -2.94 -3.96
C ASP A 52 -14.21 -2.88 -2.78
N ALA A 53 -13.75 -1.69 -2.42
CA ALA A 53 -12.83 -1.48 -1.32
C ALA A 53 -13.57 -1.51 0.03
N PRO A 54 -12.95 -2.04 1.10
CA PRO A 54 -13.58 -2.08 2.42
C PRO A 54 -13.83 -0.66 2.98
N THR A 55 -14.96 -0.49 3.67
CA THR A 55 -15.50 0.81 4.11
C THR A 55 -15.09 1.26 5.52
N ARG A 56 -14.36 0.44 6.29
CA ARG A 56 -14.10 0.70 7.73
C ARG A 56 -12.67 1.13 8.04
N ASP A 57 -12.58 2.09 8.98
CA ASP A 57 -11.39 2.46 9.73
C ASP A 57 -10.70 1.23 10.34
N GLY A 58 -9.37 1.14 10.17
CA GLY A 58 -8.54 0.07 10.72
C GLY A 58 -8.31 -1.13 9.79
N LYS A 59 -8.97 -1.21 8.63
CA LYS A 59 -8.57 -2.18 7.59
C LYS A 59 -7.49 -1.54 6.73
N ALA A 60 -6.33 -2.20 6.61
CA ALA A 60 -5.18 -1.69 5.85
C ALA A 60 -5.51 -1.31 4.38
N PHE A 61 -6.61 -1.82 3.82
CA PHE A 61 -7.07 -1.53 2.46
C PHE A 61 -8.29 -0.60 2.36
N ALA A 62 -8.74 0.02 3.46
CA ALA A 62 -9.87 0.95 3.41
C ALA A 62 -9.48 2.27 2.74
N LEU A 63 -10.34 2.78 1.86
CA LEU A 63 -10.05 4.02 1.15
C LEU A 63 -10.21 5.23 2.07
N PRO A 64 -9.28 6.19 2.03
CA PRO A 64 -9.51 7.49 2.64
C PRO A 64 -10.77 8.15 2.08
N SER A 65 -11.47 8.88 2.93
CA SER A 65 -12.73 9.57 2.63
C SER A 65 -12.65 10.57 1.48
N TRP A 66 -11.45 11.10 1.21
CA TRP A 66 -11.19 12.01 0.09
C TRP A 66 -11.07 11.31 -1.27
N VAL A 67 -10.97 9.98 -1.32
CA VAL A 67 -10.98 9.23 -2.59
C VAL A 67 -12.39 9.28 -3.17
N PRO A 68 -12.58 9.79 -4.42
CA PRO A 68 -13.91 9.88 -5.01
C PRO A 68 -14.59 8.51 -5.15
N LYS A 69 -15.91 8.48 -4.95
CA LYS A 69 -16.72 7.24 -5.03
C LYS A 69 -16.78 6.64 -6.43
N ASP A 70 -16.57 7.44 -7.45
CA ASP A 70 -16.51 7.03 -8.86
C ASP A 70 -15.08 6.72 -9.33
N ALA A 71 -14.10 6.66 -8.41
CA ALA A 71 -12.74 6.24 -8.73
C ALA A 71 -12.67 4.76 -9.16
N THR A 72 -11.77 4.48 -10.09
CA THR A 72 -11.57 3.15 -10.70
C THR A 72 -10.11 2.73 -10.73
N ASP A 73 -9.83 1.45 -10.98
CA ASP A 73 -8.47 0.87 -11.09
C ASP A 73 -7.60 1.25 -9.88
N ILE A 74 -8.12 0.90 -8.70
CA ILE A 74 -7.60 1.26 -7.40
C ILE A 74 -6.59 0.22 -6.96
N ARG A 75 -5.35 0.65 -6.78
CA ARG A 75 -4.24 -0.18 -6.30
C ARG A 75 -3.78 0.36 -4.97
N ILE A 76 -3.70 -0.51 -3.98
CA ILE A 76 -3.25 -0.17 -2.64
C ILE A 76 -2.11 -1.10 -2.28
N ARG A 77 -0.99 -0.53 -1.83
CA ARG A 77 0.08 -1.26 -1.14
C ARG A 77 0.25 -0.68 0.25
N VAL A 78 0.36 -1.54 1.25
CA VAL A 78 0.47 -1.15 2.65
C VAL A 78 1.58 -1.92 3.33
N HIS A 79 2.20 -1.29 4.32
CA HIS A 79 2.95 -2.04 5.32
C HIS A 79 1.96 -2.90 6.14
N SER A 80 2.39 -4.04 6.71
CA SER A 80 1.49 -4.98 7.40
C SER A 80 0.89 -4.39 8.68
N THR A 81 1.47 -3.32 9.23
CA THR A 81 0.86 -2.52 10.33
C THR A 81 -0.25 -1.59 9.83
N GLY A 82 -0.33 -1.32 8.52
CA GLY A 82 -1.36 -0.49 7.89
C GLY A 82 -1.10 1.02 7.91
N GLU A 83 -0.04 1.47 8.57
CA GLU A 83 0.26 2.90 8.78
C GLU A 83 0.84 3.54 7.50
N ALA A 84 1.91 2.97 6.94
CA ALA A 84 2.46 3.41 5.66
C ALA A 84 1.66 2.83 4.50
N ARG A 85 1.30 3.68 3.53
CA ARG A 85 0.43 3.28 2.41
C ARG A 85 0.82 3.97 1.10
N LEU A 86 0.70 3.24 0.00
CA LEU A 86 0.67 3.74 -1.38
C LEU A 86 -0.70 3.46 -1.97
N ILE A 87 -1.30 4.46 -2.60
CA ILE A 87 -2.58 4.35 -3.29
C ILE A 87 -2.41 4.92 -4.70
N ARG A 88 -2.90 4.20 -5.70
CA ARG A 88 -3.10 4.73 -7.04
C ARG A 88 -4.51 4.44 -7.51
N PHE A 89 -5.12 5.41 -8.17
CA PHE A 89 -6.43 5.22 -8.80
C PHE A 89 -6.57 6.09 -10.05
N THR A 90 -7.67 5.90 -10.76
CA THR A 90 -8.08 6.71 -11.90
C THR A 90 -9.33 7.50 -11.53
N LEU A 91 -9.29 8.81 -11.70
CA LEU A 91 -10.42 9.71 -11.49
C LEU A 91 -11.54 9.42 -12.50
N GLY A 92 -12.77 9.42 -11.98
CA GLY A 92 -13.99 9.44 -12.77
C GLY A 92 -14.33 10.86 -13.25
N ALA A 93 -15.59 11.25 -13.10
CA ALA A 93 -16.06 12.60 -13.35
C ALA A 93 -15.77 13.55 -12.17
N THR A 94 -15.73 13.01 -10.95
CA THR A 94 -15.47 13.81 -9.74
C THR A 94 -14.00 14.23 -9.69
N PRO A 95 -13.69 15.55 -9.68
CA PRO A 95 -12.33 16.04 -9.50
C PRO A 95 -11.80 15.80 -8.07
N LEU A 96 -10.48 15.94 -7.91
CA LEU A 96 -9.80 15.86 -6.62
C LEU A 96 -9.56 17.28 -6.05
N ASP A 97 -10.64 18.02 -5.83
CA ASP A 97 -10.63 19.42 -5.38
C ASP A 97 -11.37 19.63 -4.05
N GLY A 98 -11.74 18.53 -3.38
CA GLY A 98 -12.37 18.57 -2.06
C GLY A 98 -11.50 19.28 -1.02
N PRO A 99 -12.10 19.89 0.01
CA PRO A 99 -11.38 20.69 1.00
C PRO A 99 -10.29 19.90 1.74
N GLN A 100 -10.44 18.58 1.84
CA GLN A 100 -9.43 17.68 2.40
C GLN A 100 -8.11 17.73 1.63
N CYS A 101 -8.13 18.01 0.32
CA CYS A 101 -7.00 17.98 -0.60
C CYS A 101 -6.39 19.35 -0.91
N ALA A 102 -6.86 20.40 -0.22
CA ALA A 102 -6.28 21.74 -0.27
C ALA A 102 -5.52 22.11 1.03
N ALA A 103 -5.47 21.18 1.99
CA ALA A 103 -5.18 21.48 3.38
C ALA A 103 -3.71 21.24 3.75
N GLY A 104 -2.76 21.97 3.14
CA GLY A 104 -1.44 22.13 3.77
C GLY A 104 -0.25 22.31 2.86
N THR A 105 0.88 22.55 3.52
CA THR A 105 2.21 22.54 2.93
C THR A 105 2.67 21.08 2.81
N PRO A 106 3.15 20.64 1.62
CA PRO A 106 3.76 19.33 1.44
C PRO A 106 4.74 18.99 2.57
N ASN A 107 4.46 17.92 3.31
CA ASN A 107 5.37 17.44 4.34
C ASN A 107 6.46 16.58 3.68
N ASP A 108 7.73 16.82 4.00
CA ASP A 108 8.81 15.93 3.57
C ASP A 108 8.71 14.63 4.37
N GLN A 109 7.92 13.70 3.87
CA GLN A 109 7.64 12.39 4.49
C GLN A 109 8.87 11.44 4.48
N GLY A 110 10.10 11.96 4.47
CA GLY A 110 11.33 11.18 4.61
C GLY A 110 11.59 10.17 3.48
N GLY A 111 10.85 10.27 2.38
CA GLY A 111 10.87 9.32 1.28
C GLY A 111 9.88 8.16 1.45
N ARG A 112 9.52 7.55 0.33
CA ARG A 112 8.57 6.43 0.29
C ARG A 112 9.18 5.22 1.01
N LYS A 113 8.61 4.83 2.16
CA LYS A 113 8.95 3.58 2.86
C LYS A 113 8.46 2.32 2.14
N LEU A 114 7.64 2.49 1.11
CA LEU A 114 7.05 1.42 0.29
C LEU A 114 7.47 1.59 -1.17
N SER A 115 7.59 0.47 -1.88
CA SER A 115 7.87 0.45 -3.32
C SER A 115 6.83 -0.38 -4.08
N ALA A 116 6.45 0.04 -5.29
CA ALA A 116 5.55 -0.73 -6.13
C ALA A 116 5.85 -0.51 -7.62
N LYS A 117 5.77 -1.57 -8.44
CA LYS A 117 5.99 -1.49 -9.90
C LYS A 117 5.12 -0.47 -10.63
N TRP A 118 3.89 -0.30 -10.16
CA TRP A 118 2.91 0.63 -10.73
C TRP A 118 3.11 2.07 -10.23
N TRP A 119 4.05 2.28 -9.29
CA TRP A 119 4.36 3.59 -8.78
C TRP A 119 5.29 4.33 -9.76
N PRO A 120 4.99 5.59 -10.12
CA PRO A 120 5.75 6.32 -11.10
C PRO A 120 7.08 6.82 -10.50
N HIS A 121 8.11 6.83 -11.33
CA HIS A 121 9.33 7.57 -11.03
C HIS A 121 9.06 9.08 -11.03
N GLY A 122 9.79 9.83 -10.19
CA GLY A 122 9.76 11.30 -10.20
C GLY A 122 8.46 11.94 -9.74
N THR A 123 7.71 11.31 -8.82
CA THR A 123 6.43 11.85 -8.33
C THR A 123 6.56 13.17 -7.55
N ARG A 124 7.76 13.44 -7.02
CA ARG A 124 8.06 14.61 -6.15
C ARG A 124 7.88 15.96 -6.83
N SER A 125 8.19 16.08 -8.12
CA SER A 125 8.11 17.36 -8.85
C SER A 125 6.69 17.81 -9.19
N GLU A 126 5.71 16.92 -9.00
CA GLU A 126 4.31 17.15 -9.36
C GLU A 126 3.38 17.10 -8.14
N GLU A 127 3.98 17.12 -6.94
CA GLU A 127 3.27 17.13 -5.68
C GLU A 127 2.30 18.31 -5.62
N ARG A 128 1.03 17.97 -5.39
CA ARG A 128 -0.09 18.87 -5.16
C ARG A 128 -0.31 18.97 -3.64
N PRO A 129 -1.26 19.80 -3.16
CA PRO A 129 -1.48 19.98 -1.73
C PRO A 129 -1.83 18.65 -1.05
N GLU A 130 -1.61 18.61 0.25
CA GLU A 130 -1.85 17.44 1.08
C GLU A 130 -3.34 17.09 1.13
N CYS A 131 -3.68 15.81 0.88
CA CYS A 131 -5.01 15.27 1.19
C CYS A 131 -5.02 14.70 2.60
N ARG A 132 -5.94 15.19 3.44
CA ARG A 132 -5.99 14.83 4.86
C ARG A 132 -7.22 13.98 5.18
N ASP A 133 -6.96 12.91 5.92
CA ASP A 133 -7.96 12.09 6.62
C ASP A 133 -7.39 11.77 8.01
N PHE A 134 -7.59 10.56 8.55
CA PHE A 134 -6.87 10.10 9.74
C PHE A 134 -5.33 10.25 9.58
N TYR A 135 -4.80 9.98 8.40
CA TYR A 135 -3.39 10.19 8.04
C TYR A 135 -3.20 11.35 7.07
N GLN A 136 -1.98 11.90 7.06
CA GLN A 136 -1.49 12.90 6.11
C GLN A 136 -1.07 12.22 4.80
N TYR A 137 -1.74 12.54 3.70
CA TYR A 137 -1.39 12.02 2.37
C TYR A 137 -0.79 13.09 1.47
N GLN A 138 0.39 12.80 0.95
CA GLN A 138 0.94 13.52 -0.19
C GLN A 138 0.34 12.95 -1.48
N VAL A 139 0.00 13.83 -2.42
CA VAL A 139 -0.71 13.46 -3.65
C VAL A 139 -0.07 14.09 -4.87
N ALA A 140 0.02 13.31 -5.94
CA ALA A 140 0.38 13.78 -7.27
C ALA A 140 -0.67 13.33 -8.29
N VAL A 141 -0.99 14.20 -9.24
CA VAL A 141 -2.00 13.96 -10.27
C VAL A 141 -1.35 14.04 -11.66
N ARG A 142 -1.43 12.94 -12.43
CA ARG A 142 -0.97 12.85 -13.83
C ARG A 142 -2.14 12.52 -14.75
N GLY A 143 -2.69 13.51 -15.43
CA GLY A 143 -3.93 13.36 -16.18
C GLY A 143 -5.05 12.91 -15.23
N LYS A 144 -5.68 11.76 -15.52
CA LYS A 144 -6.69 11.15 -14.63
C LYS A 144 -6.10 10.26 -13.53
N ARG A 145 -4.79 9.98 -13.54
CA ARG A 145 -4.18 9.08 -12.55
C ARG A 145 -3.75 9.86 -11.33
N VAL A 146 -4.19 9.39 -10.17
CA VAL A 146 -3.81 9.95 -8.88
C VAL A 146 -2.88 8.96 -8.17
N TYR A 147 -1.82 9.49 -7.58
CA TYR A 147 -0.84 8.76 -6.79
C TYR A 147 -0.77 9.42 -5.42
N ALA A 148 -1.13 8.68 -4.37
CA ALA A 148 -1.15 9.18 -3.01
C ALA A 148 -0.33 8.28 -2.08
N TRP A 149 0.38 8.88 -1.12
CA TRP A 149 1.18 8.13 -0.15
C TRP A 149 1.17 8.78 1.21
N THR A 150 1.36 7.95 2.23
CA THR A 150 1.54 8.36 3.61
C THR A 150 2.60 7.47 4.27
N ASP A 151 3.34 8.05 5.21
CA ASP A 151 4.25 7.32 6.10
C ASP A 151 3.56 6.83 7.38
N GLY A 152 2.26 7.10 7.54
CA GLY A 152 1.48 6.79 8.74
C GLY A 152 1.38 7.95 9.72
N THR A 153 1.94 9.12 9.41
CA THR A 153 1.79 10.30 10.27
C THR A 153 0.31 10.69 10.35
N PRO A 154 -0.29 10.73 11.56
CA PRO A 154 -1.66 11.17 11.72
C PRO A 154 -1.84 12.65 11.35
N SER A 155 -3.00 13.00 10.80
CA SER A 155 -3.35 14.41 10.58
C SER A 155 -3.45 15.15 11.91
N PRO A 156 -3.05 16.44 11.98
CA PRO A 156 -3.32 17.27 13.15
C PRO A 156 -4.80 17.20 13.55
N GLY A 157 -5.06 16.90 14.81
CA GLY A 157 -6.42 16.74 15.36
C GLY A 157 -7.06 15.36 15.15
N ALA A 158 -6.35 14.40 14.52
CA ALA A 158 -6.81 13.02 14.43
C ALA A 158 -6.96 12.40 15.82
N LYS A 159 -8.11 11.76 16.06
CA LYS A 159 -8.41 11.00 17.28
C LYS A 159 -8.41 9.52 16.97
N THR A 160 -7.83 8.71 17.84
CA THR A 160 -7.92 7.25 17.76
C THR A 160 -9.34 6.79 18.09
N GLN A 161 -9.64 5.50 17.86
CA GLN A 161 -10.95 4.91 18.18
C GLN A 161 -11.35 5.10 19.65
N ASP A 162 -10.36 5.19 20.55
CA ASP A 162 -10.59 5.43 21.99
C ASP A 162 -10.70 6.94 22.34
N GLY A 163 -10.76 7.82 21.34
CA GLY A 163 -10.88 9.27 21.52
C GLY A 163 -9.60 9.99 21.92
N SER A 164 -8.50 9.26 22.14
CA SER A 164 -7.20 9.82 22.48
C SER A 164 -6.56 10.53 21.27
N PRO A 165 -5.78 11.61 21.48
CA PRO A 165 -5.01 12.24 20.40
C PRO A 165 -4.04 11.24 19.77
N ALA A 166 -4.01 11.16 18.43
CA ALA A 166 -3.03 10.35 17.73
C ALA A 166 -1.64 10.97 17.87
N ALA A 167 -0.66 10.19 18.35
CA ALA A 167 0.71 10.66 18.49
C ALA A 167 1.42 10.65 17.11
N PRO A 168 2.12 11.72 16.72
CA PRO A 168 2.98 11.67 15.54
C PRO A 168 4.13 10.69 15.75
N HIS A 169 4.54 9.97 14.71
CA HIS A 169 5.75 9.15 14.77
C HIS A 169 6.96 10.04 15.08
N ALA A 170 7.78 9.64 16.05
CA ALA A 170 9.03 10.33 16.34
C ALA A 170 9.92 10.29 15.09
N ARG A 171 10.20 11.46 14.49
CA ARG A 171 11.16 11.57 13.39
C ARG A 171 12.51 11.08 13.90
N SER A 172 13.02 9.97 13.37
CA SER A 172 14.43 9.62 13.59
C SER A 172 15.26 10.71 12.91
N ARG A 173 15.93 11.55 13.70
CA ARG A 173 16.98 12.43 13.18
C ARG A 173 18.12 11.53 12.75
N GLY A 174 18.25 11.33 11.44
CA GLY A 174 19.40 10.70 10.78
C GLY A 174 19.98 11.70 9.81
#